data_AF-A0A370GY01-F1
#
_entry.id   AF-A0A370GY01-F1
#
_cell.length_a   1.000
_cell.length_b   1.000
_cell.length_c   1.000
_cell.angle_alpha   90.00
_cell.angle_beta   90.00
_cell.angle_gamma   90.00
#
_symmetry.space_group_name_H-M   'P 1'
#
loop_
_entity.id
_entity.type
_entity.pdbx_description
1 polymer ?
#
loop_
_entity_poly.entity_id
_entity_poly.type
_entity_poly.pdbx_seq_one_letter_code
_entity_poly.pdbx_strand_id
1 'polypeptide(L)'
;MGKKSIFFVSLPKSGTVYTWNAVSSVTGLKIPNFQKLKGWKFYNQGRDFSCRKLYACGDYNTQMLLPDKLKHYSRGYFFGSHMQASYHNMTVLEESRIDRIVVLLRDPRDAFVSWVHHLRKLGPSARNYHSKIYHIPRAYYDWSLEKQFDFQIRSFFPNIANWIEGWLDYYASPDRKIDILFVLYDELKRNPVNYVKKIAEFNQIKDADYSKIPVPENGKLHFRKGEHEQWKVEFSEENKRLVDNLLGDRIAQSFELAAQSHRGFLKGKDEFKKGNMVAAAKSALEAIKQFPNSMNSYELFFQAVNAAGLAVSQYHDQIRMELNGLTIGDYFRYPNQLVASCQQIAEKL
;
A
#
# COMPACT_ATOMS: atom_id res chain seq x y z
N MET A 1 -27.37 -11.77 6.40
CA MET A 1 -26.03 -12.32 6.07
C MET A 1 -24.97 -11.36 6.60
N GLY A 2 -23.85 -11.83 7.15
CA GLY A 2 -22.78 -10.95 7.66
C GLY A 2 -22.09 -10.13 6.56
N LYS A 3 -21.49 -8.98 6.94
CA LYS A 3 -20.73 -8.10 6.04
C LYS A 3 -19.63 -8.88 5.31
N LYS A 4 -19.29 -8.51 4.07
CA LYS A 4 -18.09 -9.05 3.40
C LYS A 4 -16.85 -8.70 4.22
N SER A 5 -15.88 -9.60 4.23
CA SER A 5 -14.60 -9.29 4.86
C SER A 5 -13.76 -8.35 4.00
N ILE A 6 -12.88 -7.58 4.64
CA ILE A 6 -11.88 -6.74 3.96
C ILE A 6 -10.53 -7.44 4.02
N PHE A 7 -9.91 -7.61 2.85
CA PHE A 7 -8.51 -8.02 2.75
C PHE A 7 -7.62 -6.80 2.57
N PHE A 8 -6.76 -6.56 3.55
CA PHE A 8 -5.85 -5.44 3.58
C PHE A 8 -4.40 -5.94 3.66
N VAL A 9 -3.57 -5.45 2.75
CA VAL A 9 -2.17 -5.84 2.61
C VAL A 9 -1.32 -4.58 2.68
N SER A 10 -0.19 -4.68 3.36
CA SER A 10 0.74 -3.55 3.55
C SER A 10 2.14 -4.05 3.79
N LEU A 11 3.15 -3.24 3.48
CA LEU A 11 4.48 -3.46 4.03
C LEU A 11 4.44 -3.40 5.56
N PRO A 12 5.26 -4.20 6.27
CA PRO A 12 5.50 -4.00 7.69
C PRO A 12 5.84 -2.54 7.95
N LYS A 13 5.24 -1.99 9.01
CA LYS A 13 5.46 -0.60 9.45
C LYS A 13 4.95 0.48 8.51
N SER A 14 4.02 0.16 7.62
CA SER A 14 3.36 1.18 6.78
C SER A 14 2.06 1.76 7.35
N GLY A 15 1.70 1.46 8.60
CA GLY A 15 0.43 1.92 9.19
C GLY A 15 -0.66 0.85 9.29
N THR A 16 -0.26 -0.42 9.17
CA THR A 16 -1.14 -1.60 9.23
C THR A 16 -2.03 -1.60 10.47
N VAL A 17 -1.44 -1.45 11.66
CA VAL A 17 -2.18 -1.57 12.92
C VAL A 17 -3.15 -0.40 13.13
N TYR A 18 -2.76 0.82 12.73
CA TYR A 18 -3.69 1.95 12.76
C TYR A 18 -4.87 1.69 11.81
N THR A 19 -4.60 1.32 10.56
CA THR A 19 -5.65 1.03 9.57
C THR A 19 -6.57 -0.08 10.07
N TRP A 20 -6.02 -1.13 10.67
CA TRP A 20 -6.78 -2.25 11.21
C TRP A 20 -7.80 -1.80 12.26
N ASN A 21 -7.36 -0.99 13.22
CA ASN A 21 -8.22 -0.49 14.28
C ASN A 21 -9.22 0.53 13.74
N ALA A 22 -8.78 1.46 12.90
CA ALA A 22 -9.65 2.47 12.31
C ALA A 22 -10.78 1.83 11.52
N VAL A 23 -10.47 1.01 10.51
CA VAL A 23 -11.50 0.39 9.67
C VAL A 23 -12.39 -0.55 10.48
N SER A 24 -11.84 -1.34 11.42
CA SER A 24 -12.65 -2.22 12.26
C SER A 24 -13.63 -1.44 13.16
N SER A 25 -13.19 -0.34 13.77
CA SER A 25 -14.05 0.53 14.60
C SER A 25 -15.19 1.16 13.80
N VAL A 26 -14.90 1.61 12.58
CA VAL A 26 -15.87 2.26 11.70
C VAL A 26 -16.88 1.25 11.12
N THR A 27 -16.42 0.05 10.77
CA THR A 27 -17.23 -0.93 10.03
C THR A 27 -17.84 -2.02 10.92
N GLY A 28 -17.39 -2.15 12.16
CA GLY A 28 -17.77 -3.25 13.06
C GLY A 28 -17.22 -4.62 12.64
N LEU A 29 -16.30 -4.66 11.66
CA LEU A 29 -15.63 -5.90 11.26
C LEU A 29 -14.72 -6.40 12.38
N LYS A 30 -14.63 -7.73 12.52
CA LYS A 30 -13.80 -8.35 13.54
C LYS A 30 -12.36 -8.47 13.07
N ILE A 31 -11.45 -8.18 13.96
CA ILE A 31 -10.05 -8.54 13.85
C ILE A 31 -9.93 -10.00 14.29
N PRO A 32 -9.49 -10.94 13.42
CA PRO A 32 -9.30 -12.30 13.88
C PRO A 32 -8.22 -12.34 14.96
N ASN A 33 -8.54 -12.97 16.10
CA ASN A 33 -7.68 -12.94 17.29
C ASN A 33 -6.59 -14.02 17.22
N PHE A 34 -5.62 -13.83 16.34
CA PHE A 34 -4.57 -14.82 16.10
C PHE A 34 -3.67 -15.05 17.32
N GLN A 35 -3.47 -14.01 18.15
CA GLN A 35 -2.62 -14.08 19.34
C GLN A 35 -3.17 -15.05 20.41
N LYS A 36 -4.49 -15.28 20.42
CA LYS A 36 -5.14 -16.23 21.33
C LYS A 36 -5.22 -17.65 20.76
N LEU A 37 -4.74 -17.90 19.55
CA LEU A 37 -4.77 -19.24 18.97
C LEU A 37 -3.70 -20.13 19.61
N LYS A 38 -4.11 -21.31 20.08
CA LYS A 38 -3.20 -22.39 20.48
C LYS A 38 -2.32 -22.71 19.27
N GLY A 39 -1.01 -22.51 19.40
CA GLY A 39 -0.07 -22.62 18.28
C GLY A 39 0.56 -21.31 17.83
N TRP A 40 0.03 -20.14 18.20
CA TRP A 40 0.58 -18.83 17.78
C TRP A 40 2.07 -18.68 18.09
N LYS A 41 2.52 -19.13 19.27
CA LYS A 41 3.94 -19.13 19.66
C LYS A 41 4.80 -20.00 18.73
N PHE A 42 4.26 -21.13 18.23
CA PHE A 42 4.97 -22.03 17.33
C PHE A 42 4.91 -21.57 15.87
N TYR A 43 3.77 -21.00 15.44
CA TYR A 43 3.62 -20.26 14.19
C TYR A 43 4.68 -19.17 14.07
N ASN A 44 4.80 -18.34 15.11
CA ASN A 44 5.78 -17.29 15.25
C ASN A 44 7.24 -17.80 15.27
N GLN A 45 7.47 -19.08 15.53
CA GLN A 45 8.81 -19.67 15.46
C GLN A 45 9.07 -20.35 14.11
N GLY A 46 8.10 -20.30 13.18
CA GLY A 46 8.09 -21.10 11.95
C GLY A 46 8.23 -22.59 12.23
N ARG A 47 7.66 -23.06 13.34
CA ARG A 47 7.78 -24.45 13.84
C ARG A 47 6.47 -25.23 13.75
N ASP A 48 5.35 -24.57 13.46
CA ASP A 48 4.05 -25.22 13.43
C ASP A 48 3.14 -24.65 12.34
N PHE A 49 3.03 -25.40 11.24
CA PHE A 49 2.07 -25.17 10.16
C PHE A 49 0.70 -25.84 10.43
N SER A 50 0.57 -26.58 11.54
CA SER A 50 -0.63 -27.35 11.87
C SER A 50 -1.70 -26.54 12.60
N CYS A 51 -1.47 -25.26 12.91
CA CYS A 51 -2.47 -24.41 13.53
C CYS A 51 -3.65 -24.17 12.56
N ARG A 52 -4.65 -25.06 12.65
CA ARG A 52 -5.82 -25.15 11.75
C ARG A 52 -6.68 -23.89 11.70
N LYS A 53 -6.42 -22.89 12.56
CA LYS A 53 -7.18 -21.65 12.68
C LYS A 53 -6.46 -20.44 12.06
N LEU A 54 -5.27 -20.62 11.50
CA LEU A 54 -4.56 -19.56 10.79
C LEU A 54 -4.95 -19.56 9.31
N TYR A 55 -5.17 -18.37 8.75
CA TYR A 55 -5.54 -18.19 7.34
C TYR A 55 -4.32 -18.11 6.42
N ALA A 56 -3.12 -18.00 7.01
CA ALA A 56 -1.85 -17.88 6.31
C ALA A 56 -0.75 -18.54 7.14
N CYS A 57 0.38 -18.86 6.52
CA CYS A 57 1.64 -19.24 7.15
C CYS A 57 2.83 -18.44 6.60
N GLY A 58 3.95 -18.45 7.32
CA GLY A 58 5.10 -17.61 7.00
C GLY A 58 4.93 -16.16 7.47
N ASP A 59 5.90 -15.31 7.11
CA ASP A 59 5.88 -13.88 7.39
C ASP A 59 6.40 -13.09 6.18
N TYR A 60 5.88 -11.88 6.03
CA TYR A 60 6.23 -10.95 4.96
C TYR A 60 6.22 -11.58 3.55
N ASN A 61 7.33 -11.53 2.82
CA ASN A 61 7.48 -12.05 1.46
C ASN A 61 7.36 -13.58 1.37
N THR A 62 7.45 -14.29 2.49
CA THR A 62 7.21 -15.74 2.58
C THR A 62 5.80 -16.08 3.04
N GLN A 63 4.95 -15.07 3.28
CA GLN A 63 3.60 -15.32 3.76
C GLN A 63 2.75 -15.95 2.66
N MET A 64 2.25 -17.17 2.92
CA MET A 64 1.40 -17.96 2.04
C MET A 64 0.01 -18.11 2.64
N LEU A 65 -1.03 -17.81 1.86
CA LEU A 65 -2.41 -18.05 2.26
C LEU A 65 -2.74 -19.55 2.27
N LEU A 66 -3.63 -19.96 3.19
CA LEU A 66 -4.09 -21.34 3.35
C LEU A 66 -5.54 -21.47 2.83
N PRO A 67 -5.77 -22.06 1.65
CA PRO A 67 -7.07 -21.99 0.96
C PRO A 67 -8.24 -22.57 1.77
N ASP A 68 -8.05 -23.72 2.42
CA ASP A 68 -9.12 -24.31 3.25
C ASP A 68 -9.48 -23.45 4.46
N LYS A 69 -8.56 -22.63 4.93
CA LYS A 69 -8.75 -21.83 6.14
C LYS A 69 -9.36 -20.48 5.82
N LEU A 70 -8.96 -19.89 4.70
CA LEU A 70 -9.42 -18.58 4.26
C LEU A 70 -10.94 -18.53 4.01
N LYS A 71 -11.55 -19.65 3.61
CA LYS A 71 -13.01 -19.74 3.39
C LYS A 71 -13.82 -19.43 4.66
N HIS A 72 -13.33 -19.79 5.85
CA HIS A 72 -13.98 -19.50 7.14
C HIS A 72 -14.02 -18.01 7.49
N TYR A 73 -13.23 -17.23 6.77
CA TYR A 73 -12.90 -15.86 7.04
C TYR A 73 -13.50 -14.90 6.00
N SER A 74 -14.28 -15.43 5.05
CA SER A 74 -14.89 -14.68 3.94
C SER A 74 -15.92 -13.60 4.37
N ARG A 75 -16.44 -13.65 5.60
CA ARG A 75 -17.44 -12.69 6.10
C ARG A 75 -17.15 -12.22 7.52
N GLY A 76 -17.35 -10.92 7.75
CA GLY A 76 -17.36 -10.29 9.07
C GLY A 76 -15.98 -9.99 9.65
N TYR A 77 -14.91 -10.03 8.85
CA TYR A 77 -13.55 -9.82 9.31
C TYR A 77 -12.80 -8.72 8.55
N PHE A 78 -11.80 -8.13 9.20
CA PHE A 78 -10.76 -7.34 8.56
C PHE A 78 -9.43 -8.06 8.70
N PHE A 79 -8.79 -8.41 7.58
CA PHE A 79 -7.48 -9.07 7.54
C PHE A 79 -6.37 -8.06 7.30
N GLY A 80 -5.41 -8.01 8.22
CA GLY A 80 -4.12 -7.38 7.97
C GLY A 80 -3.08 -8.44 7.62
N SER A 81 -2.52 -8.36 6.41
CA SER A 81 -1.45 -9.23 5.91
C SER A 81 -0.26 -8.43 5.39
N HIS A 82 0.89 -9.08 5.32
CA HIS A 82 2.11 -8.56 4.72
C HIS A 82 2.55 -9.36 3.48
N MET A 83 1.67 -10.21 2.96
CA MET A 83 1.97 -11.13 1.87
C MET A 83 2.34 -10.45 0.56
N GLN A 84 3.11 -11.16 -0.26
CA GLN A 84 3.38 -10.81 -1.65
C GLN A 84 2.16 -11.09 -2.54
N ALA A 85 2.03 -10.36 -3.65
CA ALA A 85 1.20 -10.74 -4.79
C ALA A 85 1.77 -11.94 -5.58
N SER A 86 2.07 -13.04 -4.89
CA SER A 86 2.55 -14.26 -5.55
C SER A 86 1.42 -15.00 -6.25
N TYR A 87 1.75 -15.79 -7.27
CA TYR A 87 0.78 -16.66 -7.97
C TYR A 87 -0.04 -17.52 -6.99
N HIS A 88 0.62 -18.11 -5.99
CA HIS A 88 -0.04 -18.88 -4.93
C HIS A 88 -1.08 -18.04 -4.19
N ASN A 89 -0.70 -16.87 -3.67
CA ASN A 89 -1.61 -16.05 -2.88
C ASN A 89 -2.80 -15.55 -3.71
N MET A 90 -2.57 -15.15 -4.96
CA MET A 90 -3.65 -14.68 -5.83
C MET A 90 -4.62 -15.81 -6.17
N THR A 91 -4.12 -17.01 -6.49
CA THR A 91 -4.94 -18.21 -6.72
C THR A 91 -5.81 -18.55 -5.50
N VAL A 92 -5.22 -18.54 -4.30
CA VAL A 92 -5.95 -18.84 -3.06
C VAL A 92 -7.06 -17.82 -2.78
N LEU A 93 -6.82 -16.54 -3.07
CA LEU A 93 -7.83 -15.49 -2.92
C LEU A 93 -8.99 -15.68 -3.92
N GLU A 94 -8.68 -15.97 -5.18
CA GLU A 94 -9.66 -16.28 -6.22
C GLU A 94 -10.54 -17.48 -5.83
N GLU A 95 -9.92 -18.60 -5.45
CA GLU A 95 -10.62 -19.81 -5.00
C GLU A 95 -11.48 -19.59 -3.75
N SER A 96 -11.08 -18.63 -2.91
CA SER A 96 -11.80 -18.22 -1.71
C SER A 96 -12.89 -17.17 -1.98
N ARG A 97 -13.10 -16.80 -3.26
CA ARG A 97 -14.07 -15.79 -3.72
C ARG A 97 -13.82 -14.41 -3.10
N ILE A 98 -12.56 -14.08 -2.86
CA ILE A 98 -12.13 -12.75 -2.45
C ILE A 98 -11.81 -11.99 -3.73
N ASP A 99 -12.70 -11.06 -4.08
CA ASP A 99 -12.69 -10.31 -5.33
C ASP A 99 -12.04 -8.92 -5.18
N ARG A 100 -11.68 -8.52 -3.95
CA ARG A 100 -11.17 -7.18 -3.62
C ARG A 100 -10.06 -7.22 -2.59
N ILE A 101 -9.01 -6.44 -2.83
CA ILE A 101 -7.90 -6.24 -1.90
C ILE A 101 -7.57 -4.76 -1.81
N VAL A 102 -7.27 -4.30 -0.60
CA VAL A 102 -6.70 -2.98 -0.35
C VAL A 102 -5.20 -3.12 -0.11
N VAL A 103 -4.39 -2.36 -0.84
CA VAL A 103 -2.94 -2.35 -0.71
C VAL A 103 -2.48 -0.97 -0.24
N LEU A 104 -1.89 -0.91 0.96
CA LEU A 104 -1.31 0.32 1.50
C LEU A 104 0.16 0.45 1.10
N LEU A 105 0.44 1.50 0.32
CA LEU A 105 1.77 1.90 -0.08
C LEU A 105 2.30 3.02 0.84
N ARG A 106 3.61 3.00 1.09
CA ARG A 106 4.37 4.01 1.81
C ARG A 106 5.74 4.10 1.15
N ASP A 107 6.39 5.26 1.23
CA ASP A 107 7.80 5.38 0.84
C ASP A 107 8.60 4.23 1.48
N PRO A 108 9.19 3.34 0.66
CA PRO A 108 9.86 2.14 1.16
C PRO A 108 10.99 2.48 2.13
N ARG A 109 11.63 3.65 1.97
CA ARG A 109 12.73 4.15 2.81
C ARG A 109 12.24 4.48 4.21
N ASP A 110 11.10 5.16 4.33
CA ASP A 110 10.49 5.47 5.62
C ASP A 110 9.88 4.24 6.32
N ALA A 111 9.26 3.34 5.55
CA ALA A 111 8.79 2.06 6.07
C ALA A 111 9.96 1.24 6.65
N PHE A 112 11.07 1.19 5.92
CA PHE A 112 12.30 0.53 6.33
C PHE A 112 12.93 1.14 7.59
N VAL A 113 13.04 2.47 7.67
CA VAL A 113 13.51 3.14 8.89
C VAL A 113 12.67 2.71 10.09
N SER A 114 11.34 2.74 9.94
CA SER A 114 10.46 2.31 11.01
C SER A 114 10.60 0.81 11.35
N TRP A 115 11.00 -0.02 10.41
CA TRP A 115 11.25 -1.45 10.59
C TRP A 115 12.50 -1.72 11.41
N VAL A 116 13.63 -1.08 11.09
CA VAL A 116 14.89 -1.26 11.83
C VAL A 116 14.72 -0.88 13.30
N HIS A 117 14.07 0.26 13.58
CA HIS A 117 13.73 0.67 14.95
C HIS A 117 12.80 -0.32 15.64
N HIS A 118 11.83 -0.88 14.90
CA HIS A 118 10.92 -1.87 15.45
C HIS A 118 11.66 -3.15 15.87
N LEU A 119 12.52 -3.68 15.00
CA LEU A 119 13.35 -4.84 15.31
C LEU A 119 14.21 -4.59 16.54
N ARG A 120 14.89 -3.45 16.62
CA ARG A 120 15.71 -3.05 17.78
C ARG A 120 14.89 -3.06 19.07
N LYS A 121 13.68 -2.49 19.04
CA LYS A 121 12.77 -2.47 20.21
C LYS A 121 12.31 -3.87 20.63
N LEU A 122 12.14 -4.81 19.70
CA LEU A 122 11.76 -6.19 20.04
C LEU A 122 12.89 -6.97 20.74
N GLY A 123 14.15 -6.56 20.54
CA GLY A 123 15.32 -7.15 21.19
C GLY A 123 15.68 -8.56 20.69
N PRO A 124 16.68 -9.22 21.31
CA PRO A 124 17.24 -10.48 20.81
C PRO A 124 16.25 -11.64 20.64
N SER A 125 15.14 -11.63 21.36
CA SER A 125 14.08 -12.64 21.23
C SER A 125 13.41 -12.60 19.85
N ALA A 126 13.36 -11.42 19.21
CA ALA A 126 12.82 -11.26 17.85
C ALA A 126 13.66 -11.99 16.81
N ARG A 127 14.96 -12.22 17.08
CA ARG A 127 15.82 -13.02 16.20
C ARG A 127 15.20 -14.38 15.93
N ASN A 128 14.69 -15.07 16.95
CA ASN A 128 14.17 -16.43 16.77
C ASN A 128 12.94 -16.50 15.86
N TYR A 129 12.19 -15.39 15.75
CA TYR A 129 11.06 -15.24 14.83
C TYR A 129 11.56 -14.86 13.43
N HIS A 130 12.38 -13.82 13.37
CA HIS A 130 12.73 -13.11 12.13
C HIS A 130 13.96 -13.67 11.40
N SER A 131 14.82 -14.47 12.07
CA SER A 131 16.08 -14.95 11.49
C SER A 131 15.89 -15.97 10.38
N LYS A 132 14.72 -16.62 10.31
CA LYS A 132 14.39 -17.55 9.22
C LYS A 132 14.12 -16.85 7.90
N ILE A 133 13.81 -15.56 7.94
CA ILE A 133 13.38 -14.78 6.77
C ILE A 133 14.40 -13.68 6.46
N TYR A 134 14.97 -13.04 7.48
CA TYR A 134 15.88 -11.91 7.32
C TYR A 134 17.33 -12.24 7.69
N HIS A 135 17.63 -13.52 7.97
CA HIS A 135 18.97 -14.02 8.29
C HIS A 135 19.72 -13.17 9.34
N ILE A 136 19.00 -12.63 10.32
CA ILE A 136 19.53 -11.70 11.33
C ILE A 136 20.67 -12.36 12.14
N PRO A 137 21.91 -11.84 12.07
CA PRO A 137 23.05 -12.41 12.79
C PRO A 137 22.88 -12.36 14.31
N ARG A 138 23.56 -13.25 15.04
CA ARG A 138 23.48 -13.28 16.51
C ARG A 138 23.88 -11.95 17.14
N ALA A 139 24.94 -11.33 16.62
CA ALA A 139 25.48 -10.04 17.09
C ALA A 139 24.67 -8.81 16.64
N TYR A 140 23.59 -8.97 15.86
CA TYR A 140 22.84 -7.84 15.30
C TYR A 140 22.37 -6.84 16.37
N TYR A 141 21.92 -7.34 17.52
CA TYR A 141 21.41 -6.50 18.61
C TYR A 141 22.50 -5.78 19.40
N ASP A 142 23.75 -6.23 19.27
CA ASP A 142 24.93 -5.60 19.86
C ASP A 142 25.53 -4.52 18.96
N TRP A 143 25.08 -4.43 17.70
CA TRP A 143 25.55 -3.45 16.73
C TRP A 143 25.01 -2.03 17.00
N SER A 144 25.79 -1.03 16.56
CA SER A 144 25.30 0.34 16.43
C SER A 144 24.08 0.38 15.52
N LEU A 145 23.23 1.41 15.68
CA LEU A 145 22.06 1.59 14.81
C LEU A 145 22.48 1.75 13.33
N GLU A 146 23.57 2.46 13.08
CA GLU A 146 24.17 2.62 11.75
C GLU A 146 24.51 1.27 11.12
N LYS A 147 25.22 0.40 11.83
CA LYS A 147 25.57 -0.94 11.31
C LYS A 147 24.35 -1.84 11.13
N GLN A 148 23.29 -1.66 11.93
CA GLN A 148 22.01 -2.33 11.70
C GLN A 148 21.36 -1.86 10.40
N PHE A 149 21.41 -0.55 10.09
CA PHE A 149 20.95 -0.01 8.82
C PHE A 149 21.75 -0.56 7.64
N ASP A 150 23.09 -0.51 7.68
CA ASP A 150 23.95 -1.00 6.61
C ASP A 150 23.64 -2.44 6.21
N PHE A 151 23.48 -3.31 7.22
CA PHE A 151 23.13 -4.71 7.03
C PHE A 151 21.73 -4.86 6.42
N GLN A 152 20.71 -4.24 7.03
CA GLN A 152 19.31 -4.40 6.61
C GLN A 152 19.03 -3.80 5.22
N ILE A 153 19.76 -2.75 4.82
CA ILE A 153 19.66 -2.20 3.46
C ILE A 153 20.09 -3.25 2.44
N ARG A 154 21.12 -4.03 2.73
CA ARG A 154 21.62 -5.07 1.82
C ARG A 154 20.80 -6.35 1.87
N SER A 155 20.30 -6.73 3.04
CA SER A 155 19.64 -8.03 3.25
C SER A 155 18.11 -8.00 3.11
N PHE A 156 17.47 -6.86 3.42
CA PHE A 156 16.02 -6.77 3.55
C PHE A 156 15.37 -5.75 2.61
N PHE A 157 16.00 -4.59 2.40
CA PHE A 157 15.41 -3.54 1.56
C PHE A 157 15.07 -3.98 0.11
N PRO A 158 15.85 -4.87 -0.55
CA PRO A 158 15.44 -5.42 -1.85
C PRO A 158 14.09 -6.14 -1.82
N ASN A 159 13.75 -6.81 -0.72
CA ASN A 159 12.45 -7.45 -0.57
C ASN A 159 11.32 -6.42 -0.47
N ILE A 160 11.58 -5.23 0.09
CA ILE A 160 10.62 -4.12 0.13
C ILE A 160 10.33 -3.60 -1.27
N ALA A 161 11.37 -3.38 -2.07
CA ALA A 161 11.21 -2.96 -3.47
C ALA A 161 10.40 -4.00 -4.26
N ASN A 162 10.85 -5.26 -4.24
CA ASN A 162 10.18 -6.37 -4.93
C ASN A 162 8.73 -6.57 -4.46
N TRP A 163 8.42 -6.27 -3.19
CA TRP A 163 7.07 -6.33 -2.68
C TRP A 163 6.15 -5.30 -3.32
N ILE A 164 6.61 -4.06 -3.44
CA ILE A 164 5.85 -2.97 -4.06
C ILE A 164 5.62 -3.29 -5.54
N GLU A 165 6.67 -3.69 -6.25
CA GLU A 165 6.56 -4.05 -7.66
C GLU A 165 5.59 -5.20 -7.89
N GLY A 166 5.70 -6.30 -7.14
CA GLY A 166 4.81 -7.44 -7.38
C GLY A 166 3.32 -7.07 -7.26
N TRP A 167 2.95 -6.15 -6.36
CA TRP A 167 1.58 -5.64 -6.29
C TRP A 167 1.22 -4.73 -7.47
N LEU A 168 2.13 -3.86 -7.91
CA LEU A 168 1.92 -2.99 -9.08
C LEU A 168 1.85 -3.80 -10.39
N ASP A 169 2.71 -4.80 -10.55
CA ASP A 169 2.75 -5.71 -11.70
C ASP A 169 1.50 -6.57 -11.78
N TYR A 170 1.07 -7.14 -10.66
CA TYR A 170 -0.19 -7.88 -10.62
C TYR A 170 -1.38 -6.96 -10.95
N TYR A 171 -1.36 -5.70 -10.48
CA TYR A 171 -2.34 -4.71 -10.91
C TYR A 171 -2.28 -4.44 -12.41
N ALA A 172 -1.09 -4.30 -12.99
CA ALA A 172 -0.92 -4.05 -14.42
C ALA A 172 -1.32 -5.25 -15.29
N SER A 173 -1.34 -6.46 -14.72
CA SER A 173 -1.66 -7.68 -15.47
C SER A 173 -3.05 -7.62 -16.12
N PRO A 174 -3.16 -7.93 -17.43
CA PRO A 174 -4.45 -7.99 -18.12
C PRO A 174 -5.33 -9.15 -17.62
N ASP A 175 -4.72 -10.20 -17.08
CA ASP A 175 -5.41 -11.41 -16.59
C ASP A 175 -5.83 -11.32 -15.13
N ARG A 176 -5.65 -10.16 -14.48
CA ARG A 176 -6.00 -9.98 -13.06
C ARG A 176 -7.50 -10.24 -12.84
N LYS A 177 -7.82 -11.05 -11.82
CA LYS A 177 -9.22 -11.35 -11.45
C LYS A 177 -9.68 -10.71 -10.15
N ILE A 178 -8.74 -10.10 -9.43
CA ILE A 178 -8.98 -9.44 -8.15
C ILE A 178 -8.86 -7.94 -8.36
N ASP A 179 -9.88 -7.21 -7.94
CA ASP A 179 -9.84 -5.75 -7.94
C ASP A 179 -8.97 -5.25 -6.78
N ILE A 180 -8.18 -4.22 -7.03
CA ILE A 180 -7.21 -3.70 -6.06
C ILE A 180 -7.41 -2.21 -5.91
N LEU A 181 -7.54 -1.79 -4.66
CA LEU A 181 -7.47 -0.39 -4.26
C LEU A 181 -6.09 -0.11 -3.67
N PHE A 182 -5.32 0.75 -4.34
CA PHE A 182 -4.14 1.33 -3.72
C PHE A 182 -4.53 2.53 -2.86
N VAL A 183 -3.99 2.57 -1.65
CA VAL A 183 -4.09 3.69 -0.71
C VAL A 183 -2.70 4.08 -0.24
N LEU A 184 -2.51 5.34 0.13
CA LEU A 184 -1.20 5.87 0.51
C LEU A 184 -1.12 6.18 2.00
N TYR A 185 0.05 5.95 2.61
CA TYR A 185 0.30 6.31 4.00
C TYR A 185 0.16 7.82 4.25
N ASP A 186 0.55 8.64 3.26
CA ASP A 186 0.40 10.09 3.32
C ASP A 186 -1.08 10.51 3.35
N GLU A 187 -1.96 9.83 2.60
CA GLU A 187 -3.41 10.04 2.64
C GLU A 187 -3.96 9.69 4.03
N LEU A 188 -3.55 8.54 4.58
CA LEU A 188 -3.92 8.11 5.93
C LEU A 188 -3.56 9.18 6.99
N LYS A 189 -2.39 9.79 6.87
CA LYS A 189 -1.90 10.80 7.81
C LYS A 189 -2.66 12.12 7.69
N ARG A 190 -2.87 12.60 6.45
CA ARG A 190 -3.44 13.93 6.18
C ARG A 190 -4.96 13.96 6.34
N ASN A 191 -5.64 12.91 5.90
CA ASN A 191 -7.10 12.82 5.94
C ASN A 191 -7.56 11.39 6.25
N PRO A 192 -7.45 10.95 7.52
CA PRO A 192 -7.81 9.58 7.91
C PRO A 192 -9.29 9.26 7.66
N VAL A 193 -10.18 10.26 7.69
CA VAL A 193 -11.60 10.08 7.39
C VAL A 193 -11.79 9.67 5.93
N ASN A 194 -11.21 10.43 4.98
CA ASN A 194 -11.31 10.09 3.56
C ASN A 194 -10.64 8.76 3.25
N TYR A 195 -9.47 8.51 3.84
CA TYR A 195 -8.76 7.25 3.70
C TYR A 195 -9.60 6.03 4.10
N VAL A 196 -10.24 6.07 5.29
CA VAL A 196 -11.11 4.98 5.76
C VAL A 196 -12.38 4.87 4.92
N LYS A 197 -12.97 6.01 4.53
CA LYS A 197 -14.15 6.05 3.65
C LYS A 197 -13.89 5.38 2.32
N LYS A 198 -12.78 5.70 1.66
CA LYS A 198 -12.34 5.07 0.40
C LYS A 198 -12.22 3.56 0.52
N ILE A 199 -11.65 3.06 1.62
CA ILE A 199 -11.56 1.62 1.91
C ILE A 199 -12.95 0.99 2.09
N ALA A 200 -13.84 1.63 2.87
CA ALA A 200 -15.19 1.12 3.13
C ALA A 200 -16.04 1.08 1.85
N GLU A 201 -16.00 2.14 1.04
CA GLU A 201 -16.73 2.26 -0.22
C GLU A 201 -16.27 1.24 -1.25
N PHE A 202 -14.96 1.09 -1.42
CA PHE A 202 -14.39 0.05 -2.30
C PHE A 202 -14.87 -1.35 -1.91
N ASN A 203 -14.98 -1.62 -0.61
CA ASN A 203 -15.49 -2.89 -0.08
C ASN A 203 -17.03 -2.92 0.10
N GLN A 204 -17.75 -1.92 -0.41
CA GLN A 204 -19.21 -1.84 -0.42
C GLN A 204 -19.85 -1.87 0.97
N ILE A 205 -19.19 -1.31 1.98
CA ILE A 205 -19.73 -1.18 3.34
C ILE A 205 -20.51 0.12 3.45
N LYS A 206 -21.84 0.01 3.61
CA LYS A 206 -22.76 1.17 3.58
C LYS A 206 -23.03 1.78 4.96
N ASP A 207 -22.84 1.01 6.03
CA ASP A 207 -23.18 1.36 7.42
C ASP A 207 -21.93 1.65 8.26
N ALA A 208 -20.95 2.31 7.63
CA ALA A 208 -19.70 2.75 8.25
C ALA A 208 -19.93 4.02 9.11
N ASP A 209 -19.50 3.99 10.37
CA ASP A 209 -19.58 5.13 11.29
C ASP A 209 -18.22 5.82 11.45
N TYR A 210 -17.99 6.83 10.61
CA TYR A 210 -16.70 7.52 10.53
C TYR A 210 -16.37 8.36 11.77
N SER A 211 -17.32 8.58 12.68
CA SER A 211 -17.05 9.24 13.97
C SER A 211 -16.19 8.37 14.90
N LYS A 212 -16.13 7.05 14.64
CA LYS A 212 -15.35 6.07 15.42
C LYS A 212 -13.88 5.95 15.01
N ILE A 213 -13.39 6.80 14.12
CA ILE A 213 -11.98 6.77 13.71
C ILE A 213 -11.12 7.20 14.90
N PRO A 214 -10.15 6.37 15.34
CA PRO A 214 -9.31 6.71 16.47
C PRO A 214 -8.36 7.85 16.13
N VAL A 215 -8.14 8.76 17.08
CA VAL A 215 -7.09 9.78 16.96
C VAL A 215 -5.72 9.10 17.07
N PRO A 216 -4.78 9.34 16.14
CA PRO A 216 -3.42 8.82 16.27
C PRO A 216 -2.72 9.38 17.52
N GLU A 217 -2.12 8.51 18.33
CA GLU A 217 -1.39 8.91 19.55
C GLU A 217 0.00 8.27 19.61
N ASN A 218 1.03 9.05 19.98
CA ASN A 218 2.41 8.59 20.16
C ASN A 218 2.50 7.41 21.13
N GLY A 219 3.17 6.34 20.70
CA GLY A 219 3.35 5.12 21.49
C GLY A 219 2.17 4.14 21.46
N LYS A 220 0.96 4.56 21.07
CA LYS A 220 -0.19 3.68 20.86
C LYS A 220 -0.19 3.08 19.46
N LEU A 221 -0.71 1.86 19.30
CA LEU A 221 -0.88 1.20 17.99
C LEU A 221 0.41 1.13 17.14
N HIS A 222 1.57 1.01 17.79
CA HIS A 222 2.91 1.05 17.17
C HIS A 222 3.25 2.36 16.43
N PHE A 223 2.57 3.45 16.75
CA PHE A 223 2.90 4.78 16.24
C PHE A 223 4.18 5.30 16.92
N ARG A 224 5.21 5.58 16.11
CA ARG A 224 6.52 6.08 16.59
C ARG A 224 6.59 7.61 16.53
N LYS A 225 6.51 8.13 15.30
CA LYS A 225 6.68 9.56 14.96
C LYS A 225 5.73 9.99 13.83
N GLY A 226 5.45 9.09 12.89
CA GLY A 226 4.55 9.38 11.76
C GLY A 226 5.09 10.43 10.78
N GLU A 227 6.39 10.68 10.77
CA GLU A 227 7.03 11.64 9.86
C GLU A 227 7.38 10.99 8.52
N HIS A 228 7.58 11.85 7.53
CA HIS A 228 8.14 11.50 6.23
C HIS A 228 9.62 11.86 6.20
N GLU A 229 10.35 11.24 5.28
CA GLU A 229 11.74 11.55 4.97
C GLU A 229 12.72 11.33 6.13
N GLN A 230 12.37 10.47 7.10
CA GLN A 230 13.25 10.17 8.22
C GLN A 230 14.56 9.53 7.74
N TRP A 231 14.48 8.80 6.63
CA TRP A 231 15.62 8.20 5.96
C TRP A 231 16.68 9.24 5.54
N LYS A 232 16.31 10.50 5.27
CA LYS A 232 17.28 11.54 4.90
C LYS A 232 18.26 11.86 6.03
N VAL A 233 17.82 11.68 7.28
CA VAL A 233 18.65 11.93 8.47
C VAL A 233 19.26 10.63 9.00
N GLU A 234 18.54 9.51 8.89
CA GLU A 234 18.97 8.24 9.48
C GLU A 234 19.91 7.42 8.58
N PHE A 235 19.91 7.64 7.26
CA PHE A 235 20.85 6.96 6.36
C PHE A 235 22.15 7.75 6.21
N SER A 236 23.27 7.04 6.16
CA SER A 236 24.54 7.58 5.65
C SER A 236 24.43 7.91 4.16
N GLU A 237 25.29 8.79 3.64
CA GLU A 237 25.30 9.13 2.21
C GLU A 237 25.55 7.92 1.30
N GLU A 238 26.36 6.95 1.76
CA GLU A 238 26.55 5.69 1.05
C GLU A 238 25.25 4.90 0.94
N ASN A 239 24.51 4.79 2.06
CA ASN A 239 23.24 4.08 2.10
C ASN A 239 22.15 4.76 1.27
N LYS A 240 22.11 6.11 1.25
CA LYS A 240 21.21 6.86 0.36
C LYS A 240 21.47 6.49 -1.10
N ARG A 241 22.73 6.57 -1.55
CA ARG A 241 23.13 6.18 -2.91
C ARG A 241 22.79 4.72 -3.23
N LEU A 242 23.06 3.80 -2.31
CA LEU A 242 22.77 2.39 -2.53
C LEU A 242 21.26 2.14 -2.68
N VAL A 243 20.46 2.74 -1.82
CA VAL A 243 18.99 2.65 -1.87
C VAL A 243 18.46 3.28 -3.15
N ASP A 244 18.96 4.46 -3.53
CA ASP A 244 18.55 5.14 -4.76
C ASP A 244 18.92 4.31 -5.99
N ASN A 245 20.11 3.67 -6.01
CA ASN A 245 20.51 2.76 -7.10
C ASN A 245 19.66 1.49 -7.16
N LEU A 246 19.28 0.93 -6.00
CA LEU A 246 18.48 -0.29 -5.93
C LEU A 246 17.04 -0.04 -6.41
N LEU A 247 16.49 1.13 -6.05
CA LEU A 247 15.18 1.56 -6.51
C LEU A 247 15.27 1.96 -7.98
N GLY A 248 16.24 2.78 -8.38
CA GLY A 248 16.30 3.34 -9.74
C GLY A 248 14.94 3.84 -10.20
N ASP A 249 14.59 3.53 -11.45
CA ASP A 249 13.28 3.87 -12.01
C ASP A 249 12.26 2.73 -11.93
N ARG A 250 12.62 1.56 -11.40
CA ARG A 250 11.81 0.33 -11.52
C ARG A 250 10.42 0.48 -10.90
N ILE A 251 10.34 1.15 -9.75
CA ILE A 251 9.08 1.38 -9.05
C ILE A 251 8.26 2.46 -9.76
N ALA A 252 8.92 3.51 -10.28
CA ALA A 252 8.25 4.56 -11.05
C ALA A 252 7.64 3.96 -12.34
N GLN A 253 8.39 3.13 -13.05
CA GLN A 253 7.91 2.39 -14.22
C GLN A 253 6.74 1.47 -13.89
N SER A 254 6.85 0.68 -12.81
CA SER A 254 5.77 -0.20 -12.35
C SER A 254 4.52 0.58 -11.96
N PHE A 255 4.69 1.75 -11.32
CA PHE A 255 3.59 2.62 -10.91
C PHE A 255 2.88 3.22 -12.13
N GLU A 256 3.62 3.72 -13.11
CA GLU A 256 3.06 4.24 -14.35
C GLU A 256 2.34 3.15 -15.15
N LEU A 257 2.93 1.96 -15.25
CA LEU A 257 2.30 0.83 -15.93
C LEU A 257 0.98 0.43 -15.23
N ALA A 258 0.97 0.36 -13.90
CA ALA A 258 -0.24 0.11 -13.12
C ALA A 258 -1.30 1.19 -13.36
N ALA A 259 -0.90 2.47 -13.36
CA ALA A 259 -1.80 3.59 -13.61
C ALA A 259 -2.41 3.56 -15.02
N GLN A 260 -1.61 3.26 -16.05
CA GLN A 260 -2.07 3.10 -17.42
C GLN A 260 -3.00 1.89 -17.61
N SER A 261 -2.89 0.90 -16.72
CA SER A 261 -3.76 -0.29 -16.69
C SER A 261 -5.04 -0.09 -15.86
N HIS A 262 -5.21 1.09 -15.24
CA HIS A 262 -6.42 1.46 -14.53
C HIS A 262 -7.59 1.64 -15.50
N ARG A 263 -8.78 1.13 -15.13
CA ARG A 263 -9.98 1.19 -15.98
C ARG A 263 -10.35 2.60 -16.43
N GLY A 264 -10.16 3.59 -15.57
CA GLY A 264 -10.42 5.00 -15.85
C GLY A 264 -9.48 5.56 -16.92
N PHE A 265 -8.21 5.15 -16.91
CA PHE A 265 -7.24 5.56 -17.93
C PHE A 265 -7.58 4.93 -19.30
N LEU A 266 -7.83 3.62 -19.32
CA LEU A 266 -8.21 2.89 -20.53
C LEU A 266 -9.50 3.44 -21.15
N LYS A 267 -10.54 3.65 -20.32
CA LYS A 267 -11.79 4.28 -20.75
C LYS A 267 -11.55 5.72 -21.22
N GLY A 268 -10.73 6.48 -20.51
CA GLY A 268 -10.36 7.84 -20.91
C GLY A 268 -9.75 7.91 -22.31
N LYS A 269 -8.82 6.99 -22.63
CA LYS A 269 -8.22 6.88 -23.96
C LYS A 269 -9.26 6.51 -25.03
N ASP A 270 -10.18 5.61 -24.72
CA ASP A 270 -11.23 5.19 -25.65
C ASP A 270 -12.23 6.33 -25.94
N GLU A 271 -12.71 7.02 -24.91
CA GLU A 271 -13.61 8.18 -25.06
C GLU A 271 -12.92 9.33 -25.81
N PHE A 272 -11.63 9.57 -25.55
CA PHE A 272 -10.86 10.59 -26.26
C PHE A 272 -10.80 10.30 -27.77
N LYS A 273 -10.54 9.04 -28.16
CA LYS A 273 -10.55 8.61 -29.56
C LYS A 273 -11.91 8.75 -30.23
N LYS A 274 -13.00 8.60 -29.47
CA LYS A 274 -14.38 8.78 -29.93
C LYS A 274 -14.81 10.25 -30.03
N GLY A 275 -13.95 11.19 -29.63
CA GLY A 275 -14.26 12.62 -29.61
C GLY A 275 -15.04 13.08 -28.38
N ASN A 276 -15.24 12.22 -27.37
CA ASN A 276 -16.01 12.53 -26.16
C ASN A 276 -15.10 13.07 -25.04
N MET A 277 -14.68 14.33 -25.20
CA MET A 277 -13.63 14.93 -24.35
C MET A 277 -14.03 15.04 -22.88
N VAL A 278 -15.30 15.34 -22.58
CA VAL A 278 -15.80 15.43 -21.20
C VAL A 278 -15.76 14.06 -20.51
N ALA A 279 -16.21 13.00 -21.19
CA ALA A 279 -16.14 11.65 -20.63
C ALA A 279 -14.69 11.14 -20.51
N ALA A 280 -13.83 11.53 -21.45
CA ALA A 280 -12.40 11.23 -21.39
C ALA A 280 -11.74 11.83 -20.15
N ALA A 281 -11.95 13.13 -19.91
CA ALA A 281 -11.42 13.84 -18.74
C ALA A 281 -11.94 13.23 -17.43
N LYS A 282 -13.27 13.02 -17.31
CA LYS A 282 -13.88 12.40 -16.12
C LYS A 282 -13.35 11.00 -15.86
N SER A 283 -13.10 10.20 -16.91
CA SER A 283 -12.53 8.85 -16.76
C SER A 283 -11.05 8.88 -16.36
N ALA A 284 -10.25 9.78 -16.95
CA ALA A 284 -8.84 9.96 -16.59
C ALA A 284 -8.67 10.41 -15.13
N LEU A 285 -9.57 11.27 -14.64
CA LEU A 285 -9.60 11.71 -13.24
C LEU A 285 -9.76 10.53 -12.25
N GLU A 286 -10.52 9.51 -12.61
CA GLU A 286 -10.63 8.30 -11.77
C GLU A 286 -9.30 7.56 -11.66
N ALA A 287 -8.47 7.56 -12.71
CA ALA A 287 -7.10 7.03 -12.61
C ALA A 287 -6.21 7.91 -11.72
N ILE A 288 -6.29 9.23 -11.86
CA ILE A 288 -5.56 10.20 -11.02
C ILE A 288 -5.88 9.99 -9.53
N LYS A 289 -7.15 9.76 -9.16
CA LYS A 289 -7.54 9.54 -7.75
C LYS A 289 -6.90 8.31 -7.10
N GLN A 290 -6.58 7.28 -7.90
CA GLN A 290 -5.92 6.08 -7.41
C GLN A 290 -4.39 6.13 -7.56
N PHE A 291 -3.91 6.76 -8.64
CA PHE A 291 -2.50 6.93 -8.98
C PHE A 291 -2.17 8.42 -9.11
N PRO A 292 -2.14 9.17 -8.00
CA PRO A 292 -2.12 10.64 -8.04
C PRO A 292 -0.77 11.24 -8.41
N ASN A 293 0.23 10.42 -8.70
CA ASN A 293 1.53 10.83 -9.23
C ASN A 293 1.79 10.27 -10.63
N SER A 294 0.74 9.77 -11.31
CA SER A 294 0.86 9.23 -12.66
C SER A 294 0.88 10.35 -13.69
N MET A 295 2.05 10.66 -14.25
CA MET A 295 2.19 11.71 -15.26
C MET A 295 1.28 11.46 -16.46
N ASN A 296 1.22 10.20 -16.93
CA ASN A 296 0.40 9.83 -18.07
C ASN A 296 -1.10 10.07 -17.83
N SER A 297 -1.56 9.84 -16.60
CA SER A 297 -2.97 10.09 -16.24
C SER A 297 -3.30 11.58 -16.27
N TYR A 298 -2.39 12.44 -15.80
CA TYR A 298 -2.54 13.90 -15.90
C TYR A 298 -2.47 14.39 -17.35
N GLU A 299 -1.54 13.87 -18.16
CA GLU A 299 -1.45 14.22 -19.58
C GLU A 299 -2.74 13.90 -20.34
N LEU A 300 -3.31 12.70 -20.14
CA LEU A 300 -4.58 12.32 -20.74
C LEU A 300 -5.72 13.24 -20.28
N PHE A 301 -5.76 13.58 -18.98
CA PHE A 301 -6.75 14.50 -18.43
C PHE A 301 -6.67 15.88 -19.08
N PHE A 302 -5.48 16.49 -19.13
CA PHE A 302 -5.33 17.84 -19.68
C PHE A 302 -5.50 17.90 -21.20
N GLN A 303 -5.09 16.86 -21.93
CA GLN A 303 -5.38 16.75 -23.35
C GLN A 303 -6.89 16.76 -23.60
N ALA A 304 -7.66 15.98 -22.82
CA ALA A 304 -9.11 15.95 -22.92
C ALA A 304 -9.75 17.30 -22.53
N VAL A 305 -9.31 17.94 -21.45
CA VAL A 305 -9.83 19.24 -21.01
C VAL A 305 -9.58 20.33 -22.05
N ASN A 306 -8.36 20.41 -22.60
CA ASN A 306 -8.00 21.37 -23.65
C ASN A 306 -8.83 21.13 -24.93
N ALA A 307 -9.01 19.86 -25.33
CA ALA A 307 -9.82 19.51 -26.49
C ALA A 307 -11.32 19.80 -26.29
N ALA A 308 -11.79 19.88 -25.03
CA ALA A 308 -13.14 20.33 -24.69
C ALA A 308 -13.31 21.86 -24.69
N GLY A 309 -12.25 22.63 -24.99
CA GLY A 309 -12.30 24.09 -25.08
C GLY A 309 -12.10 24.84 -23.76
N LEU A 310 -11.73 24.15 -22.68
CA LEU A 310 -11.33 24.80 -21.43
C LEU A 310 -9.83 25.12 -21.44
N ALA A 311 -9.49 26.40 -21.36
CA ALA A 311 -8.11 26.86 -21.25
C ALA A 311 -7.52 26.52 -19.87
N VAL A 312 -6.62 25.53 -19.81
CA VAL A 312 -6.00 25.05 -18.57
C VAL A 312 -4.47 24.98 -18.63
N SER A 313 -3.85 25.71 -19.56
CA SER A 313 -2.39 25.71 -19.77
C SER A 313 -1.60 25.99 -18.48
N GLN A 314 -2.03 26.96 -17.67
CA GLN A 314 -1.37 27.28 -16.40
C GLN A 314 -1.34 26.09 -15.42
N TYR A 315 -2.42 25.32 -15.32
CA TYR A 315 -2.48 24.14 -14.45
C TYR A 315 -1.62 23.00 -15.01
N HIS A 316 -1.61 22.84 -16.34
CA HIS A 316 -0.84 21.81 -17.01
C HIS A 316 0.67 22.03 -16.82
N ASP A 317 1.15 23.26 -16.99
CA ASP A 317 2.56 23.61 -16.79
C ASP A 317 2.99 23.45 -15.34
N GLN A 318 2.15 23.87 -14.38
CA GLN A 318 2.41 23.66 -12.96
C GLN A 318 2.54 22.17 -12.62
N ILE A 319 1.62 21.34 -13.11
CA ILE A 319 1.64 19.90 -12.84
C ILE A 319 2.83 19.22 -13.50
N ARG A 320 3.18 19.60 -14.73
CA ARG A 320 4.40 19.12 -15.38
C ARG A 320 5.63 19.50 -14.57
N MET A 321 5.71 20.72 -14.06
CA MET A 321 6.83 21.16 -13.23
C MET A 321 6.91 20.36 -11.92
N GLU A 322 5.78 20.12 -11.26
CA GLU A 322 5.72 19.32 -10.02
C GLU A 322 6.05 17.84 -10.26
N LEU A 323 5.66 17.28 -11.41
CA LEU A 323 5.83 15.85 -11.71
C LEU A 323 7.14 15.52 -12.48
N ASN A 324 7.75 16.47 -13.22
CA ASN A 324 8.98 16.24 -13.98
C ASN A 324 10.25 16.12 -13.12
N GLY A 325 10.13 16.27 -11.80
CA GLY A 325 11.21 16.13 -10.84
C GLY A 325 10.91 15.13 -9.72
N LEU A 326 9.90 14.25 -9.90
CA LEU A 326 9.53 13.31 -8.84
C LEU A 326 10.70 12.41 -8.49
N THR A 327 11.05 12.43 -7.21
CA THR A 327 11.85 11.36 -6.64
C THR A 327 10.96 10.16 -6.39
N ILE A 328 11.57 9.00 -6.15
CA ILE A 328 10.83 7.79 -5.77
C ILE A 328 9.90 8.00 -4.56
N GLY A 329 10.23 8.91 -3.65
CA GLY A 329 9.40 9.21 -2.48
C GLY A 329 8.10 9.92 -2.83
N ASP A 330 8.11 10.70 -3.91
CA ASP A 330 6.97 11.51 -4.30
C ASP A 330 5.83 10.66 -4.87
N TYR A 331 6.14 9.52 -5.50
CA TYR A 331 5.12 8.53 -5.91
C TYR A 331 4.28 7.99 -4.75
N PHE A 332 4.78 8.07 -3.51
CA PHE A 332 4.09 7.63 -2.31
C PHE A 332 3.44 8.76 -1.50
N ARG A 333 3.46 9.99 -2.03
CA ARG A 333 2.75 11.15 -1.48
C ARG A 333 1.42 11.31 -2.18
N TYR A 334 0.44 11.86 -1.47
CA TYR A 334 -0.83 12.19 -2.08
C TYR A 334 -0.89 13.71 -2.34
N PRO A 335 -0.72 14.16 -3.60
CA PRO A 335 -0.79 15.59 -3.96
C PRO A 335 -2.25 16.08 -3.94
N ASN A 336 -2.80 16.26 -2.74
CA ASN A 336 -4.21 16.65 -2.51
C ASN A 336 -4.63 17.88 -3.34
N GLN A 337 -3.76 18.89 -3.43
CA GLN A 337 -4.05 20.12 -4.17
C GLN A 337 -4.18 19.85 -5.68
N LEU A 338 -3.27 19.07 -6.27
CA LEU A 338 -3.33 18.72 -7.68
C LEU A 338 -4.59 17.91 -8.01
N VAL A 339 -4.90 16.89 -7.20
CA VAL A 339 -6.09 16.06 -7.40
C VAL A 339 -7.36 16.89 -7.24
N ALA A 340 -7.42 17.78 -6.24
CA ALA A 340 -8.55 18.68 -6.03
C ALA A 340 -8.72 19.67 -7.20
N SER A 341 -7.64 20.23 -7.74
CA SER A 341 -7.69 21.11 -8.92
C SER A 341 -8.25 20.37 -10.13
N CYS A 342 -7.80 19.14 -10.41
CA CYS A 342 -8.37 18.34 -11.50
C CYS A 342 -9.86 18.02 -11.29
N GLN A 343 -10.27 17.74 -10.05
CA GLN A 343 -11.68 17.53 -9.72
C GLN A 343 -12.53 18.78 -9.99
N GLN A 344 -12.08 19.96 -9.56
CA GLN A 344 -12.76 21.22 -9.83
C GLN A 344 -12.83 21.56 -11.33
N ILE A 345 -11.77 21.25 -12.09
CA ILE A 345 -11.77 21.42 -13.55
C ILE A 345 -12.80 20.48 -14.19
N ALA A 346 -12.85 19.21 -13.76
CA ALA A 346 -13.80 18.22 -14.29
C ALA A 346 -15.27 18.54 -13.96
N GLU A 347 -15.53 19.29 -12.89
CA GLU A 347 -16.87 19.79 -12.52
C GLU A 347 -17.33 20.96 -13.40
N LYS A 348 -16.39 21.68 -14.04
CA LYS A 348 -16.69 22.75 -15.00
C LYS A 348 -16.94 22.25 -16.43
N LEU A 349 -16.58 20.99 -16.71
CA LEU A 349 -16.86 20.26 -17.95
C LEU A 349 -18.24 19.58 -17.91
#